data_AF-A0A656YWI1-F1
#
_entry.id   AF-A0A656YWI1-F1
#
_cell.length_a   1.000
_cell.length_b   1.000
_cell.length_c   1.000
_cell.angle_alpha   90.00
_cell.angle_beta   90.00
_cell.angle_gamma   90.00
#
_symmetry.space_group_name_H-M   'P 1'
#
loop_
_entity.id
_entity.type
_entity.pdbx_description
1 polymer ?
#
loop_
_entity_poly.entity_id
_entity_poly.type
_entity_poly.pdbx_seq_one_letter_code
_entity_poly.pdbx_strand_id
1 'polypeptide(L)'
;MDTSVRENELARVYSFDLQFEGSRRTQFYRELFGYRSKTTRTDGEGREKVYENFYPGILTPLPHLRLGKSVIAVPKTARGEVDNFFEDSRWKPMELYSFDGILPPDDRMEAMENALSRIMIGEDRTLESEIESLISLESLGSLDPEDKHRVRRVLERVEKLMEHDWTDGSEFSERLRERLDPLRDSSDRS
;
A
#
# COMPACT_ATOMS: atom_id res chain seq x y z
N MET A 1 -15.41 15.40 26.35
CA MET A 1 -15.27 13.93 26.23
C MET A 1 -13.79 13.69 26.03
N ASP A 2 -13.16 13.00 26.95
CA ASP A 2 -11.73 12.68 26.91
C ASP A 2 -11.60 11.45 26.00
N THR A 3 -11.47 11.68 24.69
CA THR A 3 -11.24 10.60 23.72
C THR A 3 -9.80 10.13 23.91
N SER A 4 -9.62 9.09 24.72
CA SER A 4 -8.36 8.37 24.83
C SER A 4 -8.03 7.75 23.46
N VAL A 5 -7.27 8.47 22.64
CA VAL A 5 -6.74 7.95 21.36
C VAL A 5 -5.79 6.80 21.68
N ARG A 6 -6.00 5.65 21.03
CA ARG A 6 -5.16 4.47 21.24
C ARG A 6 -3.84 4.62 20.50
N GLU A 7 -2.79 3.91 20.94
CA GLU A 7 -1.48 4.01 20.27
C GLU A 7 -1.50 3.57 18.80
N ASN A 8 -2.34 2.58 18.46
CA ASN A 8 -2.51 2.10 17.09
C ASN A 8 -3.26 3.09 16.20
N GLU A 9 -3.97 4.05 16.78
CA GLU A 9 -4.69 5.12 16.08
C GLU A 9 -3.78 6.32 15.76
N LEU A 10 -2.55 6.34 16.29
CA LEU A 10 -1.59 7.42 16.07
C LEU A 10 -0.87 7.30 14.73
N ALA A 11 -0.66 8.46 14.10
CA ALA A 11 0.20 8.60 12.96
C ALA A 11 1.63 8.92 13.39
N ARG A 12 2.61 8.33 12.69
CA ARG A 12 3.98 8.86 12.65
C ARG A 12 4.09 9.81 11.46
N VAL A 13 4.34 11.09 11.73
CA VAL A 13 4.52 12.11 10.71
C VAL A 13 6.00 12.32 10.45
N TYR A 14 6.37 12.36 9.18
CA TYR A 14 7.72 12.66 8.72
C TYR A 14 7.70 13.93 7.88
N SER A 15 8.56 14.88 8.23
CA SER A 15 8.86 16.07 7.44
C SER A 15 10.35 16.05 7.11
N PHE A 16 10.67 16.10 5.83
CA PHE A 16 12.06 15.99 5.38
C PHE A 16 12.44 17.07 4.37
N ASP A 17 13.70 17.47 4.39
CA ASP A 17 14.26 18.38 3.39
C ASP A 17 15.55 17.81 2.78
N LEU A 18 15.53 17.63 1.46
CA LEU A 18 16.59 16.99 0.71
C LEU A 18 17.61 18.05 0.28
N GLN A 19 18.84 17.94 0.77
CA GLN A 19 19.93 18.85 0.40
C GLN A 19 20.65 18.43 -0.89
N PHE A 20 20.10 17.47 -1.63
CA PHE A 20 20.64 16.95 -2.88
C PHE A 20 19.63 17.06 -4.03
N GLU A 21 20.15 17.22 -5.24
CA GLU A 21 19.36 17.54 -6.44
C GLU A 21 19.48 16.49 -7.56
N GLY A 22 18.87 16.77 -8.71
CA GLY A 22 19.04 15.99 -9.94
C GLY A 22 18.52 14.55 -9.86
N SER A 23 19.31 13.63 -10.43
CA SER A 23 18.98 12.20 -10.51
C SER A 23 18.82 11.56 -9.14
N ARG A 24 19.64 11.96 -8.16
CA ARG A 24 19.57 11.44 -6.79
C ARG A 24 18.26 11.82 -6.10
N ARG A 25 17.80 13.07 -6.28
CA ARG A 25 16.48 13.51 -5.79
C ARG A 25 15.35 12.72 -6.43
N THR A 26 15.44 12.50 -7.73
CA THR A 26 14.46 11.68 -8.47
C THR A 26 14.44 10.24 -7.94
N GLN A 27 15.62 9.65 -7.72
CA GLN A 27 15.73 8.29 -7.18
C GLN A 27 15.14 8.17 -5.78
N PHE A 28 15.41 9.13 -4.88
CA PHE A 28 14.82 9.18 -3.55
C PHE A 28 13.29 9.10 -3.61
N TYR A 29 12.66 9.97 -4.40
CA TYR A 29 11.19 9.98 -4.51
C TYR A 29 10.64 8.71 -5.15
N ARG A 30 11.37 8.11 -6.10
CA ARG A 30 10.99 6.83 -6.73
C ARG A 30 11.08 5.66 -5.76
N GLU A 31 12.12 5.58 -4.94
CA GLU A 31 12.26 4.54 -3.91
C GLU A 31 11.26 4.76 -2.75
N LEU A 32 10.90 6.01 -2.44
CA LEU A 32 9.91 6.33 -1.41
C LEU A 32 8.47 6.01 -1.86
N PHE A 33 8.02 6.60 -2.98
CA PHE A 33 6.62 6.54 -3.42
C PHE A 33 6.33 5.46 -4.48
N GLY A 34 7.35 4.96 -5.15
CA GLY A 34 7.22 4.17 -6.36
C GLY A 34 7.09 5.05 -7.61
N TYR A 35 7.12 4.41 -8.78
CA TYR A 35 6.95 5.09 -10.06
C TYR A 35 6.48 4.15 -11.18
N ARG A 36 5.87 4.73 -12.21
CA ARG A 36 5.56 4.04 -13.47
C ARG A 36 6.61 4.37 -14.52
N SER A 37 6.99 3.38 -15.32
CA SER A 37 7.88 3.52 -16.46
C SER A 37 7.22 2.94 -17.70
N LYS A 38 7.27 3.68 -18.80
CA LYS A 38 6.80 3.22 -20.10
C LYS A 38 8.01 2.84 -20.95
N THR A 39 8.00 1.62 -21.46
CA THR A 39 9.03 1.08 -22.35
C THR A 39 8.36 0.67 -23.66
N THR A 40 8.75 1.28 -24.77
CA THR A 40 8.31 0.85 -26.09
C THR A 40 9.26 -0.24 -26.59
N ARG A 41 8.74 -1.40 -27.00
CA ARG A 41 9.51 -2.41 -27.73
C ARG A 41 8.81 -2.74 -29.04
N THR A 42 9.59 -2.91 -30.09
CA THR A 42 9.10 -3.44 -31.35
C THR A 42 8.94 -4.95 -31.22
N ASP A 43 7.77 -5.48 -31.58
CA ASP A 43 7.53 -6.91 -31.64
C ASP A 43 8.18 -7.55 -32.87
N GLY A 44 8.09 -8.88 -32.98
CA GLY A 44 8.63 -9.63 -34.12
C GLY A 44 7.99 -9.29 -35.47
N GLU A 45 6.86 -8.57 -35.48
CA GLU A 45 6.15 -8.12 -36.68
C GLU A 45 6.44 -6.65 -37.03
N GLY A 46 7.34 -5.99 -36.30
CA GLY A 46 7.69 -4.59 -36.53
C GLY A 46 6.73 -3.58 -35.91
N ARG A 47 5.75 -4.01 -35.09
CA ARG A 47 4.80 -3.10 -34.42
C ARG A 47 5.34 -2.64 -33.08
N GLU A 48 5.14 -1.37 -32.77
CA GLU A 48 5.48 -0.83 -31.46
C GLU A 48 4.46 -1.28 -30.41
N LYS A 49 4.95 -1.97 -29.38
CA LYS A 49 4.18 -2.31 -28.18
C LYS A 49 4.72 -1.51 -27.00
N VAL A 50 3.84 -0.74 -26.36
CA VAL A 50 4.15 0.03 -25.15
C VAL A 50 3.88 -0.85 -23.94
N TYR A 51 4.90 -1.04 -23.11
CA TYR A 51 4.84 -1.74 -21.83
C TYR A 51 4.90 -0.72 -20.71
N GLU A 52 3.85 -0.65 -19.88
CA GLU A 52 3.85 0.19 -18.67
C GLU A 52 4.13 -0.70 -17.46
N ASN A 53 5.26 -0.44 -16.78
CA ASN A 53 5.68 -1.17 -15.60
C ASN A 53 5.57 -0.27 -14.38
N PHE A 54 4.98 -0.77 -13.29
CA PHE A 54 4.99 -0.09 -12.00
C PHE A 54 6.07 -0.68 -11.09
N TYR A 55 6.86 0.19 -10.49
CA TYR A 55 7.92 -0.15 -9.54
C TYR A 55 7.49 0.37 -8.17
N PRO A 56 7.19 -0.53 -7.21
CA PRO A 56 6.74 -0.11 -5.89
C PRO A 56 7.86 0.57 -5.11
N GLY A 57 7.51 1.64 -4.39
CA GLY A 57 8.37 2.24 -3.37
C GLY A 57 8.04 1.69 -1.99
N ILE A 58 8.79 2.12 -0.98
CA ILE A 58 8.60 1.66 0.40
C ILE A 58 7.22 1.99 0.96
N LEU A 59 6.59 3.08 0.50
CA LEU A 59 5.24 3.48 0.92
C LEU A 59 4.13 2.81 0.11
N THR A 60 4.44 2.11 -0.99
CA THR A 60 3.41 1.47 -1.82
C THR A 60 2.57 0.45 -1.05
N PRO A 61 3.15 -0.47 -0.24
CA PRO A 61 2.35 -1.41 0.53
C PRO A 61 1.82 -0.84 1.85
N LEU A 62 2.19 0.39 2.21
CA LEU A 62 1.84 1.00 3.50
C LEU A 62 0.69 2.00 3.31
N PRO A 63 -0.33 1.97 4.18
CA PRO A 63 -1.30 3.06 4.24
C PRO A 63 -0.56 4.33 4.66
N HIS A 64 -0.80 5.42 3.94
CA HIS A 64 -0.11 6.67 4.17
C HIS A 64 -0.88 7.85 3.58
N LEU A 65 -0.68 9.01 4.20
CA LEU A 65 -1.19 10.29 3.76
C LEU A 65 -0.04 11.18 3.31
N ARG A 66 -0.28 11.92 2.23
CA ARG A 66 0.64 12.93 1.76
C ARG A 66 0.13 14.30 2.21
N LEU A 67 0.66 14.78 3.33
CA LEU A 67 0.32 16.09 3.90
C LEU A 67 1.01 17.25 3.18
N GLY A 68 2.04 16.95 2.38
CA GLY A 68 2.74 17.91 1.54
C GLY A 68 3.73 17.22 0.61
N LYS A 69 4.55 18.01 -0.11
CA LYS A 69 5.54 17.43 -1.03
C LYS A 69 6.55 16.53 -0.33
N SER A 70 7.00 16.97 0.85
CA SER A 70 8.00 16.32 1.70
C SER A 70 7.46 16.10 3.13
N VAL A 71 6.14 16.01 3.27
CA VAL A 71 5.48 15.70 4.54
C VAL A 71 4.54 14.53 4.30
N ILE A 72 4.78 13.45 5.01
CA ILE A 72 3.99 12.22 4.94
C ILE A 72 3.58 11.78 6.33
N ALA A 73 2.47 11.07 6.43
CA ALA A 73 2.05 10.41 7.65
C ALA A 73 1.76 8.95 7.36
N VAL A 74 2.18 8.08 8.26
CA VAL A 74 1.97 6.63 8.21
C VAL A 74 1.46 6.13 9.57
N PRO A 75 0.83 4.96 9.67
CA PRO A 75 0.57 4.33 10.96
C PRO A 75 1.84 4.17 11.77
N LYS A 76 1.73 4.33 13.09
CA LYS A 76 2.87 4.13 13.99
C LYS A 76 3.47 2.71 13.87
N THR A 77 2.68 1.71 13.50
CA THR A 77 3.14 0.34 13.25
C THR A 77 4.10 0.24 12.05
N ALA A 78 3.96 1.11 11.05
CA ALA A 78 4.82 1.17 9.87
C ALA A 78 6.11 2.00 10.08
N ARG A 79 6.30 2.55 11.29
CA ARG A 79 7.45 3.41 11.62
C ARG A 79 8.78 2.73 11.32
N GLY A 80 8.91 1.44 11.65
CA GLY A 80 10.17 0.71 11.47
C GLY A 80 10.64 0.67 10.02
N GLU A 81 9.75 0.41 9.07
CA GLU A 81 10.11 0.40 7.64
C GLU A 81 10.51 1.78 7.13
N VAL A 82 9.80 2.82 7.58
CA VAL A 82 10.03 4.20 7.13
C VAL A 82 11.29 4.80 7.76
N ASP A 83 11.53 4.57 9.05
CA ASP A 83 12.76 4.98 9.74
C ASP A 83 13.99 4.37 9.03
N ASN A 84 13.97 3.06 8.75
CA ASN A 84 15.04 2.37 8.04
C ASN A 84 15.34 2.98 6.66
N PHE A 85 14.30 3.39 5.93
CA PHE A 85 14.48 4.07 4.63
C PHE A 85 15.21 5.40 4.80
N PHE A 86 14.81 6.25 5.75
CA PHE A 86 15.42 7.57 5.94
C PHE A 86 16.80 7.54 6.61
N GLU A 87 17.13 6.47 7.34
CA GLU A 87 18.44 6.26 7.97
C GLU A 87 19.54 5.86 6.97
N ASP A 88 19.16 5.37 5.79
CA ASP A 88 20.10 5.00 4.75
C ASP A 88 21.04 6.17 4.38
N SER A 89 22.34 5.93 4.54
CA SER A 89 23.41 6.91 4.24
C SER A 89 23.36 7.46 2.81
N ARG A 90 22.77 6.71 1.85
CA ARG A 90 22.55 7.13 0.46
C ARG A 90 21.66 8.36 0.36
N TRP A 91 20.97 8.76 1.43
CA TRP A 91 20.12 9.95 1.48
C TRP A 91 20.71 11.11 2.28
N LYS A 92 21.96 11.05 2.72
CA LYS A 92 22.61 12.17 3.42
C LYS A 92 23.38 13.10 2.45
N PRO A 93 23.38 14.44 2.65
CA PRO A 93 22.72 15.17 3.73
C PRO A 93 21.23 15.39 3.48
N MET A 94 20.44 15.30 4.55
CA MET A 94 19.00 15.54 4.58
C MET A 94 18.61 15.93 6.00
N GLU A 95 17.71 16.90 6.14
CA GLU A 95 17.05 17.19 7.40
C GLU A 95 15.80 16.32 7.53
N LEU A 96 15.59 15.74 8.71
CA LEU A 96 14.44 14.89 9.00
C LEU A 96 13.89 15.24 10.37
N TYR A 97 12.62 15.61 10.40
CA TYR A 97 11.83 15.80 11.59
C TYR A 97 10.74 14.73 11.61
N SER A 98 10.51 14.14 12.78
CA SER A 98 9.42 13.19 12.94
C SER A 98 8.78 13.30 14.32
N PHE A 99 7.46 13.20 14.35
CA PHE A 99 6.65 13.34 15.55
C PHE A 99 5.38 12.49 15.42
N ASP A 100 4.77 12.19 16.56
CA ASP A 100 3.49 11.48 16.59
C ASP A 100 2.36 12.51 16.46
N GLY A 101 1.35 12.20 15.65
CA GLY A 101 0.22 13.08 15.37
C GLY A 101 -1.10 12.34 15.38
N ILE A 102 -2.17 13.07 15.69
CA ILE A 102 -3.55 12.59 15.55
C ILE A 102 -4.07 13.14 14.22
N LEU A 103 -4.60 12.26 13.38
CA LEU A 103 -5.20 12.61 12.10
C LEU A 103 -6.72 12.39 12.15
N PRO A 104 -7.50 13.11 11.32
CA PRO A 104 -8.93 12.86 11.19
C PRO A 104 -9.23 11.38 10.89
N PRO A 105 -10.28 10.77 11.47
CA PRO A 105 -10.68 9.40 11.18
C PRO A 105 -10.90 9.15 9.68
N ASP A 106 -11.54 10.07 8.98
CA ASP A 106 -11.83 9.95 7.55
C ASP A 106 -10.54 9.87 6.71
N ASP A 107 -9.54 10.70 7.01
CA ASP A 107 -8.25 10.68 6.32
C ASP A 107 -7.52 9.33 6.55
N ARG A 108 -7.61 8.79 7.77
CA ARG A 108 -7.01 7.47 8.09
C ARG A 108 -7.70 6.35 7.33
N MET A 109 -9.03 6.36 7.25
CA MET A 109 -9.79 5.41 6.46
C MET A 109 -9.43 5.50 4.98
N GLU A 110 -9.41 6.71 4.41
CA GLU A 110 -9.05 6.95 3.02
C GLU A 110 -7.64 6.42 2.70
N ALA A 111 -6.69 6.57 3.63
CA ALA A 111 -5.34 6.05 3.44
C ALA A 111 -5.26 4.53 3.40
N MET A 112 -6.12 3.83 4.15
CA MET A 112 -6.24 2.37 4.12
C MET A 112 -6.84 1.90 2.80
N GLU A 113 -7.94 2.53 2.36
CA GLU A 113 -8.58 2.23 1.07
C GLU A 113 -7.62 2.49 -0.10
N ASN A 114 -6.92 3.63 -0.08
CA ASN A 114 -5.89 3.96 -1.06
C ASN A 114 -4.72 2.96 -1.05
N ALA A 115 -4.43 2.26 0.06
CA ALA A 115 -3.41 1.22 0.06
C ALA A 115 -3.85 -0.01 -0.75
N LEU A 116 -5.13 -0.41 -0.66
CA LEU A 116 -5.67 -1.52 -1.46
C LEU A 116 -5.53 -1.29 -2.97
N SER A 117 -5.76 -0.05 -3.42
CA SER A 117 -5.66 0.33 -4.83
C SER A 117 -4.21 0.50 -5.32
N ARG A 118 -3.22 0.51 -4.42
CA ARG A 118 -1.79 0.67 -4.76
C ARG A 118 -1.00 -0.62 -4.67
N ILE A 119 -1.39 -1.56 -3.81
CA ILE A 119 -0.72 -2.85 -3.68
C ILE A 119 -0.97 -3.66 -4.95
N MET A 120 0.08 -3.96 -5.71
CA MET A 120 -0.03 -4.80 -6.90
C MET A 120 -0.02 -6.29 -6.55
N ILE A 121 -0.92 -7.04 -7.18
CA ILE A 121 -1.02 -8.50 -7.19
C ILE A 121 -0.83 -8.99 -8.62
N GLY A 122 0.41 -9.30 -8.97
CA GLY A 122 0.79 -9.62 -10.36
C GLY A 122 1.21 -8.38 -11.14
N GLU A 123 1.12 -8.45 -12.47
CA GLU A 123 1.64 -7.41 -13.37
C GLU A 123 0.70 -6.21 -13.53
N ASP A 124 -0.62 -6.45 -13.50
CA ASP A 124 -1.64 -5.48 -13.95
C ASP A 124 -2.82 -5.30 -12.99
N ARG A 125 -2.89 -6.08 -11.91
CA ARG A 125 -4.00 -6.02 -10.95
C ARG A 125 -3.56 -5.46 -9.61
N THR A 126 -4.41 -4.62 -9.04
CA THR A 126 -4.29 -4.14 -7.66
C THR A 126 -4.95 -5.15 -6.72
N LEU A 127 -4.62 -5.09 -5.44
CA LEU A 127 -5.23 -5.93 -4.41
C LEU A 127 -6.75 -5.71 -4.37
N GLU A 128 -7.20 -4.46 -4.48
CA GLU A 128 -8.61 -4.12 -4.61
C GLU A 128 -9.28 -4.82 -5.80
N SER A 129 -8.75 -4.65 -7.01
CA SER A 129 -9.35 -5.23 -8.22
C SER A 129 -9.34 -6.76 -8.22
N GLU A 130 -8.32 -7.37 -7.58
CA GLU A 130 -8.23 -8.82 -7.45
C GLU A 130 -9.25 -9.35 -6.45
N ILE A 131 -9.48 -8.66 -5.33
CA ILE A 131 -10.56 -8.99 -4.37
C ILE A 131 -11.91 -8.96 -5.08
N GLU A 132 -12.19 -7.92 -5.86
CA GLU A 132 -13.44 -7.79 -6.62
C GLU A 132 -13.63 -8.90 -7.65
N SER A 133 -12.56 -9.22 -8.38
CA SER A 133 -12.56 -10.31 -9.35
C SER A 133 -12.89 -11.65 -8.69
N LEU A 134 -12.22 -11.98 -7.56
CA LEU A 134 -12.41 -13.26 -6.88
C LEU A 134 -13.79 -13.37 -6.22
N ILE A 135 -14.28 -12.30 -5.59
CA ILE A 135 -15.64 -12.29 -5.02
C ILE A 135 -16.68 -12.50 -6.12
N SER A 136 -16.49 -11.87 -7.29
CA SER A 136 -17.38 -12.06 -8.43
C SER A 136 -17.38 -13.50 -8.92
N LEU A 137 -16.20 -14.13 -9.05
CA LEU A 137 -16.08 -15.54 -9.45
C LEU A 137 -16.72 -16.49 -8.42
N GLU A 138 -16.52 -16.25 -7.13
CA GLU A 138 -17.13 -17.06 -6.06
C GLU A 138 -18.66 -16.94 -6.10
N SER A 139 -19.20 -15.73 -6.30
CA SER A 139 -20.64 -15.52 -6.40
C SER A 139 -21.29 -16.27 -7.58
N LEU A 140 -20.50 -16.55 -8.63
CA LEU A 140 -20.89 -17.34 -9.79
C LEU A 140 -20.59 -18.84 -9.64
N GLY A 141 -20.03 -19.27 -8.50
CA GLY A 141 -19.58 -20.65 -8.28
C GLY A 141 -18.50 -21.11 -9.27
N SER A 142 -17.71 -20.16 -9.78
CA SER A 142 -16.79 -20.36 -10.91
C SER A 142 -15.32 -20.33 -10.50
N LEU A 143 -14.99 -20.43 -9.21
CA LEU A 143 -13.61 -20.54 -8.76
C LEU A 143 -13.01 -21.88 -9.20
N ASP A 144 -11.92 -21.80 -9.97
CA ASP A 144 -11.15 -22.96 -10.35
C ASP A 144 -9.99 -23.24 -9.36
N PRO A 145 -9.23 -24.35 -9.52
CA PRO A 145 -8.09 -24.63 -8.65
C PRO A 145 -6.96 -23.59 -8.69
N GLU A 146 -6.77 -22.89 -9.81
CA GLU A 146 -5.78 -21.81 -9.93
C GLU A 146 -6.22 -20.58 -9.12
N ASP A 147 -7.52 -20.32 -9.10
CA ASP A 147 -8.12 -19.26 -8.28
C ASP A 147 -7.90 -19.46 -6.79
N LYS A 148 -7.80 -20.70 -6.29
CA LYS A 148 -7.45 -20.96 -4.89
C LYS A 148 -6.07 -20.40 -4.51
N HIS A 149 -5.10 -20.45 -5.42
CA HIS A 149 -3.78 -19.85 -5.20
C HIS A 149 -3.86 -18.32 -5.21
N ARG A 150 -4.73 -17.75 -6.06
CA ARG A 150 -5.00 -16.31 -6.09
C ARG A 150 -5.64 -15.84 -4.78
N VAL A 151 -6.66 -16.55 -4.29
CA VAL A 151 -7.32 -16.28 -2.99
C VAL A 151 -6.30 -16.28 -1.85
N ARG A 152 -5.46 -17.32 -1.72
CA ARG A 152 -4.43 -17.38 -0.66
C ARG A 152 -3.49 -16.17 -0.71
N ARG A 153 -3.00 -15.82 -1.90
CA ARG A 153 -2.12 -14.65 -2.07
C ARG A 153 -2.80 -13.35 -1.67
N VAL A 154 -4.09 -13.18 -2.01
CA VAL A 154 -4.88 -12.01 -1.62
C VAL A 154 -5.02 -11.96 -0.10
N LEU A 155 -5.42 -13.06 0.53
CA LEU A 155 -5.60 -13.13 1.99
C LEU A 155 -4.30 -12.79 2.73
N GLU A 156 -3.17 -13.37 2.32
CA GLU A 156 -1.85 -13.07 2.91
C GLU A 156 -1.48 -11.57 2.79
N ARG A 157 -1.84 -10.92 1.67
CA ARG A 157 -1.53 -9.50 1.46
C ARG A 157 -2.47 -8.58 2.22
N VAL A 158 -3.74 -8.96 2.34
CA VAL A 158 -4.72 -8.26 3.17
C VAL A 158 -4.33 -8.35 4.64
N GLU A 159 -3.92 -9.52 5.12
CA GLU A 159 -3.46 -9.69 6.50
C GLU A 159 -2.31 -8.74 6.85
N LYS A 160 -1.30 -8.66 5.98
CA LYS A 160 -0.20 -7.69 6.15
C LYS A 160 -0.68 -6.23 6.14
N LEU A 161 -1.65 -5.88 5.29
CA LEU A 161 -2.20 -4.53 5.30
C LEU A 161 -2.96 -4.23 6.62
N MET A 162 -3.72 -5.20 7.13
CA MET A 162 -4.47 -5.07 8.38
C MET A 162 -3.57 -4.92 9.62
N GLU A 163 -2.31 -5.38 9.58
CA GLU A 163 -1.30 -5.09 10.63
C GLU A 163 -1.02 -3.58 10.77
N HIS A 164 -1.32 -2.81 9.73
CA HIS A 164 -1.15 -1.36 9.67
C HIS A 164 -2.46 -0.58 9.87
N ASP A 165 -3.53 -1.25 10.31
CA ASP A 165 -4.81 -0.58 10.52
C ASP A 165 -4.75 0.41 11.69
N TRP A 166 -4.81 1.68 11.32
CA TRP A 166 -4.85 2.84 12.20
C TRP A 166 -6.23 3.50 12.32
N THR A 167 -7.28 2.88 11.79
CA THR A 167 -8.65 3.38 11.93
C THR A 167 -9.20 3.12 13.33
N ASP A 168 -10.22 3.89 13.72
CA ASP A 168 -10.80 3.80 15.05
C ASP A 168 -11.35 2.39 15.30
N GLY A 169 -10.85 1.75 16.37
CA GLY A 169 -11.25 0.38 16.70
C GLY A 169 -10.94 -0.67 15.62
N SER A 170 -10.06 -0.38 14.65
CA SER A 170 -9.77 -1.26 13.50
C SER A 170 -10.97 -1.48 12.56
N GLU A 171 -11.81 -0.45 12.41
CA GLU A 171 -12.99 -0.45 11.54
C GLU A 171 -12.68 -0.91 10.10
N PHE A 172 -11.56 -0.47 9.52
CA PHE A 172 -11.17 -0.89 8.17
C PHE A 172 -10.96 -2.41 8.09
N SER A 173 -10.23 -2.98 9.05
CA SER A 173 -9.98 -4.43 9.08
C SER A 173 -11.25 -5.23 9.29
N GLU A 174 -12.18 -4.74 10.10
CA GLU A 174 -13.49 -5.38 10.29
C GLU A 174 -14.28 -5.43 8.98
N ARG A 175 -14.45 -4.27 8.32
CA ARG A 175 -15.14 -4.17 7.02
C ARG A 175 -14.48 -5.04 5.95
N LEU A 176 -13.15 -5.06 5.92
CA LEU A 176 -12.41 -5.85 4.93
C LEU A 176 -12.52 -7.35 5.19
N ARG A 177 -12.57 -7.80 6.45
CA ARG A 177 -12.83 -9.21 6.78
C ARG A 177 -14.21 -9.64 6.31
N GLU A 178 -15.25 -8.88 6.65
CA GLU A 178 -16.63 -9.17 6.21
C GLU A 178 -16.72 -9.27 4.68
N ARG A 179 -16.03 -8.37 3.96
CA ARG A 179 -15.93 -8.41 2.49
C ARG A 179 -15.27 -9.69 1.97
N LEU A 180 -14.33 -10.27 2.72
CA LEU A 180 -13.53 -11.43 2.31
C LEU A 180 -14.06 -12.77 2.81
N ASP A 181 -15.03 -12.79 3.73
CA ASP A 181 -15.62 -14.01 4.27
C ASP A 181 -16.07 -15.02 3.19
N PRO A 182 -16.69 -14.61 2.06
CA PRO A 182 -17.05 -15.56 1.00
C PRO A 182 -15.84 -16.32 0.42
N LEU A 183 -14.66 -15.68 0.37
CA LEU A 183 -13.44 -16.29 -0.16
C LEU A 183 -12.75 -17.20 0.86
N ARG A 184 -12.96 -16.96 2.17
CA ARG A 184 -12.39 -17.78 3.24
C ARG A 184 -13.11 -19.11 3.34
N ASP A 185 -14.44 -19.08 3.34
CA ASP A 185 -15.28 -20.28 3.38
C ASP A 185 -15.02 -21.23 2.21
N SER A 186 -14.73 -20.71 1.02
CA SER A 186 -14.41 -21.53 -0.16
C SER A 186 -13.00 -22.12 -0.13
N SER A 187 -12.07 -21.50 0.62
CA SER A 187 -10.71 -22.00 0.82
C SER A 187 -10.64 -23.16 1.82
N ASP A 188 -11.55 -23.21 2.81
CA ASP A 188 -11.60 -24.21 3.88
C ASP A 188 -12.46 -25.45 3.56
N ARG A 189 -13.33 -25.39 2.55
CA ARG A 189 -14.21 -26.50 2.13
C ARG A 189 -13.51 -27.60 1.32
N SER A 190 -12.19 -27.73 1.38
CA SER A 190 -11.40 -28.73 0.65
C SER A 190 -10.75 -29.77 1.55
#